data_AF-A0A0J9T1W9-F1
#
_entry.id   AF-A0A0J9T1W9-F1
#
_cell.length_a   1.000
_cell.length_b   1.000
_cell.length_c   1.000
_cell.angle_alpha   90.00
_cell.angle_beta   90.00
_cell.angle_gamma   90.00
#
_symmetry.space_group_name_H-M   'P 1'
#
loop_
_entity.id
_entity.type
_entity.pdbx_description
1 polymer ?
#
loop_
_entity_poly.entity_id
_entity_poly.type
_entity_poly.pdbx_seq_one_letter_code
_entity_poly.pdbx_strand_id
1 'polypeptide(L)'
;MMIKMKIFIHMEYFYNYNFVSSYTEYERIKNVSVAEITNVSTNTCNTTIFPDDCSNKSFSRNYLIATKYLNLIKEHNPPVNIEHACKYLSYWVYQEMVKNSSSRYNVSTLLGKLMEAESLYICDEYTEDITSELFSKIQSLIALYKSLTEILISEKKDACQRNKICVKLYEDYKDTCDLNTDHHLCNEVENFRRTYNHLMYKTYKCNEFEYLPSYQKHDVIYSITTSIVALSAISFVSFISYKVNNYFI
;
A
#
# COMPACT_ATOMS: atom_id res chain seq x y z
N MET A 1 8.53 23.72 40.86
CA MET A 1 7.36 23.73 39.97
C MET A 1 7.82 23.29 38.58
N MET A 2 7.75 22.00 38.28
CA MET A 2 8.15 21.47 36.97
C MET A 2 6.94 21.46 36.04
N ILE A 3 6.98 22.31 35.01
CA ILE A 3 5.98 22.33 33.94
C ILE A 3 6.21 21.07 33.11
N LYS A 4 5.31 20.08 33.22
CA LYS A 4 5.24 18.96 32.28
C LYS A 4 4.63 19.50 30.98
N MET A 5 5.48 19.82 30.02
CA MET A 5 5.06 20.10 28.64
C MET A 5 4.69 18.76 27.99
N LYS A 6 3.38 18.47 27.88
CA LYS A 6 2.88 17.37 27.05
C LYS A 6 3.08 17.78 25.59
N ILE A 7 4.09 17.23 24.94
CA ILE A 7 4.23 17.29 23.49
C ILE A 7 3.17 16.37 22.91
N PHE A 8 2.11 16.94 22.35
CA PHE A 8 1.21 16.24 21.45
C PHE A 8 1.92 16.14 20.10
N ILE A 9 2.54 14.99 19.82
CA ILE A 9 2.95 14.66 18.45
C ILE A 9 1.66 14.21 17.75
N HIS A 10 1.14 15.05 16.85
CA HIS A 10 0.12 14.62 15.90
C HIS A 10 0.83 13.62 14.97
N MET A 11 0.73 12.34 15.28
CA MET A 11 1.27 11.29 14.43
C MET A 11 0.33 11.21 13.23
N GLU A 12 0.64 11.94 12.16
CA GLU A 12 0.05 11.66 10.85
C GLU A 12 0.44 10.22 10.52
N TYR A 13 -0.55 9.32 10.55
CA TYR A 13 -0.36 7.96 10.07
C TYR A 13 -0.15 8.05 8.57
N PHE A 14 1.10 7.93 8.13
CA PHE A 14 1.42 7.88 6.72
C PHE A 14 1.10 6.50 6.15
N TYR A 15 0.29 6.46 5.10
CA TYR A 15 -0.06 5.23 4.39
C TYR A 15 1.14 4.70 3.61
N ASN A 16 1.47 3.42 3.79
CA ASN A 16 2.57 2.78 3.05
C ASN A 16 2.01 2.00 1.85
N TYR A 17 2.43 2.39 0.64
CA TYR A 17 1.96 1.87 -0.65
C TYR A 17 2.71 0.60 -1.14
N ASN A 18 3.54 -0.03 -0.31
CA ASN A 18 4.38 -1.19 -0.64
C ASN A 18 3.66 -2.35 -1.36
N PHE A 19 2.38 -2.59 -1.06
CA PHE A 19 1.60 -3.67 -1.69
C PHE A 19 1.35 -3.45 -3.19
N VAL A 20 1.42 -2.20 -3.69
CA VAL A 20 1.05 -1.88 -5.06
C VAL A 20 2.04 -2.50 -6.06
N SER A 21 3.32 -2.59 -5.72
CA SER A 21 4.31 -3.30 -6.53
C SER A 21 3.97 -4.77 -6.81
N SER A 22 3.25 -5.42 -5.89
CA SER A 22 2.79 -6.81 -5.99
C SER A 22 1.28 -6.94 -6.20
N TYR A 23 0.59 -5.89 -6.67
CA TYR A 23 -0.87 -5.87 -6.78
C TYR A 23 -1.44 -7.04 -7.62
N THR A 24 -0.72 -7.46 -8.67
CA THR A 24 -1.14 -8.54 -9.58
C THR A 24 -1.27 -9.88 -8.85
N GLU A 25 -0.43 -10.12 -7.85
CA GLU A 25 -0.47 -11.32 -7.02
C GLU A 25 -1.77 -11.38 -6.23
N TYR A 26 -2.15 -10.28 -5.59
CA TYR A 26 -3.37 -10.19 -4.79
C TYR A 26 -4.63 -10.13 -5.66
N GLU A 27 -4.55 -9.51 -6.83
CA GLU A 27 -5.63 -9.55 -7.83
C GLU A 27 -5.89 -10.99 -8.29
N ARG A 28 -4.84 -11.78 -8.50
CA ARG A 28 -4.98 -13.21 -8.83
C ARG A 28 -5.67 -13.99 -7.70
N ILE A 29 -5.27 -13.77 -6.43
CA ILE A 29 -5.92 -14.42 -5.28
C ILE A 29 -7.40 -14.05 -5.22
N LYS A 30 -7.73 -12.77 -5.37
CA LYS A 30 -9.11 -12.30 -5.43
C LYS A 30 -9.89 -12.93 -6.58
N ASN A 31 -9.27 -13.08 -7.75
CA ASN A 31 -9.93 -13.71 -8.90
C ASN A 31 -10.21 -15.21 -8.67
N VAL A 32 -9.32 -15.93 -7.97
CA VAL A 32 -9.59 -17.30 -7.50
C VAL A 32 -10.79 -17.32 -6.55
N SER A 33 -10.83 -16.39 -5.58
CA SER A 33 -11.98 -16.26 -4.65
C SER A 33 -13.31 -16.03 -5.38
N VAL A 34 -13.30 -15.34 -6.52
CA VAL A 34 -14.50 -15.11 -7.36
C VAL A 34 -14.91 -16.37 -8.12
N ALA A 35 -13.95 -17.08 -8.75
CA ALA A 35 -14.23 -18.20 -9.64
C ALA A 35 -14.94 -19.38 -8.94
N GLU A 36 -14.68 -19.55 -7.65
CA GLU A 36 -15.31 -20.59 -6.83
C GLU A 36 -16.72 -20.24 -6.33
N ILE A 37 -17.25 -19.06 -6.67
CA ILE A 37 -18.61 -18.64 -6.29
C ILE A 37 -19.54 -18.89 -7.47
N THR A 38 -20.11 -20.09 -7.53
CA THR A 38 -20.99 -20.52 -8.62
C THR A 38 -22.46 -20.15 -8.40
N ASN A 39 -22.93 -20.05 -7.14
CA ASN A 39 -24.28 -19.59 -6.78
C ASN A 39 -24.25 -18.75 -5.50
N VAL A 40 -24.66 -17.48 -5.58
CA VAL A 40 -24.83 -16.61 -4.41
C VAL A 40 -26.24 -16.82 -3.86
N SER A 41 -26.41 -17.72 -2.89
CA SER A 41 -27.67 -17.78 -2.11
C SER A 41 -27.66 -16.66 -1.07
N THR A 42 -28.82 -16.08 -0.77
CA THR A 42 -28.98 -14.97 0.19
C THR A 42 -28.61 -15.33 1.64
N ASN A 43 -28.29 -16.61 1.92
CA ASN A 43 -27.99 -17.11 3.25
C ASN A 43 -26.48 -17.18 3.54
N THR A 44 -25.65 -16.62 2.67
CA THR A 44 -24.18 -16.71 2.73
C THR A 44 -23.50 -15.54 3.41
N CYS A 45 -24.22 -14.42 3.58
CA CYS A 45 -23.78 -13.26 4.33
C CYS A 45 -24.36 -13.33 5.76
N ASN A 46 -23.56 -13.00 6.77
CA ASN A 46 -23.99 -13.08 8.16
C ASN A 46 -24.99 -11.95 8.49
N THR A 47 -26.29 -12.25 8.35
CA THR A 47 -27.39 -11.30 8.58
C THR A 47 -27.51 -10.83 10.03
N THR A 48 -26.95 -11.56 11.00
CA THR A 48 -26.89 -11.11 12.39
C THR A 48 -25.93 -9.91 12.55
N ILE A 49 -24.85 -9.89 11.77
CA ILE A 49 -23.80 -8.86 11.84
C ILE A 49 -24.06 -7.72 10.85
N PHE A 50 -24.61 -8.05 9.68
CA PHE A 50 -24.91 -7.13 8.58
C PHE A 50 -26.39 -7.22 8.16
N PRO A 51 -27.35 -6.90 9.05
CA PRO A 51 -28.78 -7.13 8.79
C PRO A 51 -29.31 -6.35 7.58
N ASP A 52 -28.88 -5.10 7.43
CA ASP A 52 -29.34 -4.25 6.31
C ASP A 52 -28.53 -4.50 5.04
N ASP A 53 -27.21 -4.69 5.15
CA ASP A 53 -26.32 -4.80 4.00
C ASP A 53 -26.46 -6.16 3.30
N CYS A 54 -26.66 -7.28 4.02
CA CYS A 54 -26.80 -8.61 3.41
C CYS A 54 -28.03 -8.73 2.48
N SER A 55 -29.03 -7.87 2.63
CA SER A 55 -30.17 -7.81 1.70
C SER A 55 -29.74 -7.39 0.28
N ASN A 56 -28.64 -6.65 0.16
CA ASN A 56 -28.04 -6.28 -1.10
C ASN A 56 -27.21 -7.44 -1.68
N LYS A 57 -27.61 -7.94 -2.85
CA LYS A 57 -26.93 -9.06 -3.52
C LYS A 57 -25.46 -8.77 -3.83
N SER A 58 -25.10 -7.53 -4.17
CA SER A 58 -23.72 -7.13 -4.44
C SER A 58 -22.89 -7.17 -3.17
N PHE A 59 -23.43 -6.63 -2.06
CA PHE A 59 -22.76 -6.68 -0.77
C PHE A 59 -22.55 -8.13 -0.32
N SER A 60 -23.59 -8.96 -0.36
CA SER A 60 -23.50 -10.38 0.00
C SER A 60 -22.48 -11.15 -0.84
N ARG A 61 -22.40 -10.85 -2.14
CA ARG A 61 -21.38 -11.42 -3.02
C ARG A 61 -19.97 -10.96 -2.61
N ASN A 62 -19.79 -9.68 -2.31
CA ASN A 62 -18.50 -9.12 -1.93
C ASN A 62 -18.03 -9.59 -0.54
N TYR A 63 -18.96 -9.76 0.40
CA TYR A 63 -18.71 -10.43 1.69
C TYR A 63 -18.09 -11.81 1.48
N LEU A 64 -18.70 -12.65 0.63
CA LEU A 64 -18.18 -13.98 0.33
C LEU A 64 -16.78 -13.95 -0.29
N ILE A 65 -16.53 -13.02 -1.22
CA ILE A 65 -15.22 -12.86 -1.86
C ILE A 65 -14.17 -12.50 -0.80
N ALA A 66 -14.47 -11.57 0.11
CA ALA A 66 -13.56 -11.20 1.20
C ALA A 66 -13.28 -12.38 2.14
N THR A 67 -14.31 -13.11 2.57
CA THR A 67 -14.14 -14.31 3.41
C THR A 67 -13.26 -15.36 2.75
N LYS A 68 -13.46 -15.63 1.47
CA LYS A 68 -12.63 -16.59 0.72
C LYS A 68 -11.20 -16.08 0.54
N TYR A 69 -11.03 -14.81 0.23
CA TYR A 69 -9.71 -14.18 0.13
C TYR A 69 -8.92 -14.36 1.44
N LEU A 70 -9.55 -14.05 2.58
CA LEU A 70 -8.96 -14.21 3.91
C LEU A 70 -8.56 -15.66 4.21
N ASN A 71 -9.38 -16.63 3.82
CA ASN A 71 -9.04 -18.05 3.97
C ASN A 71 -7.83 -18.44 3.10
N LEU A 72 -7.79 -18.03 1.83
CA LEU A 72 -6.66 -18.34 0.94
C LEU A 72 -5.34 -17.77 1.44
N ILE A 73 -5.34 -16.53 1.95
CA ILE A 73 -4.11 -15.94 2.52
C ILE A 73 -3.75 -16.59 3.86
N LYS A 74 -4.73 -17.03 4.66
CA LYS A 74 -4.52 -17.76 5.93
C LYS A 74 -3.91 -19.14 5.71
N GLU A 75 -4.31 -19.83 4.65
CA GLU A 75 -3.71 -21.11 4.26
C GLU A 75 -2.26 -20.94 3.74
N HIS A 76 -1.82 -19.71 3.48
CA HIS A 76 -0.50 -19.36 2.92
C HIS A 76 -0.16 -20.18 1.67
N ASN A 77 -1.18 -20.48 0.85
CA ASN A 77 -1.02 -21.26 -0.37
C ASN A 77 -1.57 -20.50 -1.58
N PRO A 78 -0.71 -19.87 -2.40
CA PRO A 78 0.76 -19.81 -2.29
C PRO A 78 1.23 -18.91 -1.14
N PRO A 79 2.54 -18.94 -0.77
CA PRO A 79 3.11 -18.03 0.22
C PRO A 79 2.83 -16.57 -0.17
N VAL A 80 2.33 -15.77 0.77
CA VAL A 80 1.94 -14.38 0.55
C VAL A 80 2.48 -13.50 1.67
N ASN A 81 2.80 -12.25 1.34
CA ASN A 81 3.01 -11.22 2.36
C ASN A 81 1.64 -10.79 2.92
N ILE A 82 1.38 -11.13 4.20
CA ILE A 82 0.09 -10.89 4.86
C ILE A 82 -0.24 -9.40 4.97
N GLU A 83 0.71 -8.55 5.37
CA GLU A 83 0.50 -7.10 5.44
C GLU A 83 0.00 -6.56 4.10
N HIS A 84 0.72 -6.89 3.03
CA HIS A 84 0.40 -6.41 1.69
C HIS A 84 -0.95 -6.96 1.19
N ALA A 85 -1.24 -8.24 1.46
CA ALA A 85 -2.52 -8.84 1.10
C ALA A 85 -3.70 -8.18 1.83
N CYS A 86 -3.54 -7.84 3.11
CA CYS A 86 -4.55 -7.15 3.91
C CYS A 86 -4.75 -5.69 3.46
N LYS A 87 -3.68 -5.00 3.06
CA LYS A 87 -3.76 -3.67 2.44
C LYS A 87 -4.49 -3.70 1.10
N TYR A 88 -4.20 -4.69 0.25
CA TYR A 88 -4.95 -4.91 -0.99
C TYR A 88 -6.43 -5.19 -0.70
N LEU A 89 -6.73 -6.03 0.29
CA LEU A 89 -8.11 -6.32 0.69
C LEU A 89 -8.83 -5.06 1.14
N SER A 90 -8.18 -4.21 1.94
CA SER A 90 -8.71 -2.92 2.37
C SER A 90 -9.05 -2.01 1.17
N TYR A 91 -8.14 -1.91 0.19
CA TYR A 91 -8.35 -1.20 -1.08
C TYR A 91 -9.55 -1.72 -1.85
N TRP A 92 -9.65 -3.03 -2.00
CA TRP A 92 -10.72 -3.67 -2.75
C TRP A 92 -12.08 -3.53 -2.04
N VAL A 93 -12.14 -3.73 -0.73
CA VAL A 93 -13.35 -3.53 0.09
C VAL A 93 -13.81 -2.08 0.00
N TYR A 94 -12.89 -1.12 0.08
CA TYR A 94 -13.26 0.28 -0.10
C TYR A 94 -13.95 0.50 -1.45
N GLN A 95 -13.34 0.02 -2.54
CA GLN A 95 -13.86 0.18 -3.89
C GLN A 95 -15.26 -0.41 -4.06
N GLU A 96 -15.46 -1.63 -3.58
CA GLU A 96 -16.63 -2.46 -3.91
C GLU A 96 -17.75 -2.41 -2.87
N MET A 97 -17.44 -2.03 -1.63
CA MET A 97 -18.37 -2.13 -0.49
C MET A 97 -18.55 -0.82 0.28
N VAL A 98 -17.66 0.18 0.13
CA VAL A 98 -17.73 1.43 0.89
C VAL A 98 -17.96 2.65 -0.01
N LYS A 99 -17.14 2.83 -1.05
CA LYS A 99 -17.08 4.06 -1.86
C LYS A 99 -18.43 4.54 -2.40
N ASN A 100 -19.25 3.61 -2.89
CA ASN A 100 -20.52 3.90 -3.55
C ASN A 100 -21.72 3.23 -2.86
N SER A 101 -21.52 2.68 -1.66
CA SER A 101 -22.57 1.92 -0.99
C SER A 101 -23.36 2.80 -0.02
N SER A 102 -24.56 2.34 0.34
CA SER A 102 -25.29 2.81 1.52
C SER A 102 -24.73 2.22 2.82
N SER A 103 -23.62 1.48 2.75
CA SER A 103 -23.05 0.84 3.93
C SER A 103 -22.55 1.91 4.86
N ARG A 104 -22.89 1.76 6.13
CA ARG A 104 -22.60 2.76 7.17
C ARG A 104 -21.21 2.58 7.77
N TYR A 105 -20.48 1.58 7.28
CA TYR A 105 -19.21 1.14 7.83
C TYR A 105 -18.06 1.68 6.98
N ASN A 106 -17.01 2.15 7.67
CA ASN A 106 -15.69 2.29 7.06
C ASN A 106 -15.06 0.90 6.84
N VAL A 107 -13.91 0.85 6.18
CA VAL A 107 -13.24 -0.39 5.80
C VAL A 107 -12.86 -1.20 7.05
N SER A 108 -12.30 -0.53 8.05
CA SER A 108 -11.85 -1.16 9.30
C SER A 108 -12.99 -1.83 10.06
N THR A 109 -14.14 -1.14 10.22
CA THR A 109 -15.30 -1.72 10.89
C THR A 109 -15.89 -2.87 10.10
N LEU A 110 -15.98 -2.74 8.77
CA LEU A 110 -16.54 -3.78 7.91
C LEU A 110 -15.69 -5.06 7.97
N LEU A 111 -14.38 -4.93 7.76
CA LEU A 111 -13.46 -6.07 7.79
C LEU A 111 -13.34 -6.66 9.20
N GLY A 112 -13.28 -5.84 10.26
CA GLY A 112 -13.25 -6.34 11.64
C GLY A 112 -14.47 -7.21 11.97
N LYS A 113 -15.67 -6.74 11.64
CA LYS A 113 -16.91 -7.50 11.81
C LYS A 113 -16.94 -8.80 11.00
N LEU A 114 -16.46 -8.76 9.76
CA LEU A 114 -16.38 -9.94 8.90
C LEU A 114 -15.39 -10.97 9.47
N MET A 115 -14.21 -10.53 9.90
CA MET A 115 -13.20 -11.40 10.49
C MET A 115 -13.68 -12.02 11.80
N GLU A 116 -14.38 -11.29 12.65
CA GLU A 116 -15.01 -11.81 13.86
C GLU A 116 -16.06 -12.89 13.53
N ALA A 117 -16.93 -12.62 12.54
CA ALA A 117 -17.97 -13.55 12.09
C ALA A 117 -17.40 -14.91 11.66
N GLU A 118 -16.26 -14.88 10.97
CA GLU A 118 -15.64 -16.03 10.33
C GLU A 118 -14.49 -16.62 11.16
N SER A 119 -14.14 -16.01 12.31
CA SER A 119 -12.95 -16.33 13.10
C SER A 119 -11.63 -16.28 12.28
N LEU A 120 -11.46 -15.19 11.51
CA LEU A 120 -10.36 -14.96 10.57
C LEU A 120 -9.55 -13.67 10.87
N TYR A 121 -8.83 -13.64 11.99
CA TYR A 121 -8.12 -12.45 12.50
C TYR A 121 -6.78 -12.11 11.79
N ILE A 122 -6.56 -12.57 10.56
CA ILE A 122 -5.25 -12.47 9.89
C ILE A 122 -4.89 -11.04 9.45
N CYS A 123 -5.89 -10.17 9.31
CA CYS A 123 -5.70 -8.77 8.89
C CYS A 123 -5.92 -7.74 10.01
N ASP A 124 -6.09 -8.16 11.27
CA ASP A 124 -6.43 -7.26 12.38
C ASP A 124 -5.44 -6.09 12.54
N GLU A 125 -4.14 -6.36 12.38
CA GLU A 125 -3.08 -5.35 12.53
C GLU A 125 -2.80 -4.55 11.25
N TYR A 126 -3.32 -4.99 10.10
CA TYR A 126 -2.95 -4.48 8.77
C TYR A 126 -4.12 -3.86 8.01
N THR A 127 -5.31 -3.85 8.62
CA THR A 127 -6.49 -3.23 8.03
C THR A 127 -6.38 -1.72 8.17
N GLU A 128 -6.54 -1.01 7.06
CA GLU A 128 -6.43 0.45 7.04
C GLU A 128 -7.68 1.06 6.42
N ASP A 129 -8.19 2.13 7.04
CA ASP A 129 -9.27 2.90 6.46
C ASP A 129 -8.79 3.69 5.24
N ILE A 130 -9.64 3.72 4.22
CA ILE A 130 -9.30 4.35 2.95
C ILE A 130 -10.19 5.56 2.73
N THR A 131 -9.56 6.72 2.55
CA THR A 131 -10.24 7.94 2.11
C THR A 131 -10.35 7.96 0.59
N SER A 132 -11.22 8.82 0.05
CA SER A 132 -11.30 8.98 -1.40
C SER A 132 -9.98 9.47 -2.01
N GLU A 133 -9.23 10.31 -1.30
CA GLU A 133 -7.93 10.81 -1.76
C GLU A 133 -6.91 9.68 -1.81
N LEU A 134 -6.78 8.91 -0.71
CA LEU A 134 -5.88 7.77 -0.63
C LEU A 134 -6.21 6.72 -1.71
N PHE A 135 -7.50 6.44 -1.90
CA PHE A 135 -7.96 5.55 -2.96
C PHE A 135 -7.48 5.99 -4.33
N SER A 136 -7.64 7.28 -4.67
CA SER A 136 -7.15 7.83 -5.94
C SER A 136 -5.64 7.68 -6.11
N LYS A 137 -4.85 7.90 -5.05
CA LYS A 137 -3.39 7.69 -5.09
C LYS A 137 -3.02 6.23 -5.34
N ILE A 138 -3.66 5.29 -4.63
CA ILE A 138 -3.48 3.85 -4.83
C ILE A 138 -3.83 3.45 -6.27
N GLN A 139 -4.96 3.94 -6.80
CA GLN A 139 -5.38 3.64 -8.17
C GLN A 139 -4.38 4.12 -9.21
N SER A 140 -3.85 5.34 -9.05
CA SER A 140 -2.83 5.87 -9.96
C SER A 140 -1.56 5.03 -9.92
N LEU A 141 -1.13 4.55 -8.76
CA LEU A 141 0.05 3.67 -8.66
C LEU A 141 -0.23 2.30 -9.30
N ILE A 142 -1.40 1.70 -9.06
CA ILE A 142 -1.78 0.43 -9.70
C ILE A 142 -1.80 0.59 -11.23
N ALA A 143 -2.34 1.70 -11.75
CA ALA A 143 -2.34 1.99 -13.18
C ALA A 143 -0.91 2.10 -13.74
N LEU A 144 0.00 2.72 -12.99
CA LEU A 144 1.40 2.81 -13.37
C LEU A 144 2.07 1.42 -13.45
N TYR A 145 1.94 0.59 -12.41
CA TYR A 145 2.48 -0.78 -12.41
C TYR A 145 1.84 -1.68 -13.48
N LYS A 146 0.54 -1.52 -13.72
CA LYS A 146 -0.16 -2.21 -14.81
C LYS A 146 0.42 -1.84 -16.16
N SER A 147 0.68 -0.56 -16.41
CA SER A 147 1.24 -0.10 -17.67
C SER A 147 2.63 -0.70 -17.95
N LEU A 148 3.46 -0.88 -16.92
CA LEU A 148 4.73 -1.60 -17.03
C LEU A 148 4.50 -3.09 -17.38
N THR A 149 3.56 -3.75 -16.70
CA THR A 149 3.22 -5.15 -17.01
C THR A 149 2.78 -5.32 -18.46
N GLU A 150 1.95 -4.40 -18.97
CA GLU A 150 1.49 -4.43 -20.36
C GLU A 150 2.63 -4.28 -21.37
N ILE A 151 3.67 -3.48 -21.08
CA ILE A 151 4.89 -3.41 -21.92
C ILE A 151 5.58 -4.77 -21.98
N LEU A 152 5.74 -5.43 -20.83
CA LEU A 152 6.51 -6.66 -20.71
C LEU A 152 5.83 -7.85 -21.41
N ILE A 153 4.50 -7.90 -21.41
CA ILE A 153 3.75 -8.99 -22.07
C ILE A 153 3.47 -8.72 -23.56
N SER A 154 3.71 -7.50 -24.05
CA SER A 154 3.44 -7.14 -25.44
C SER A 154 4.53 -7.61 -26.41
N GLU A 155 4.17 -7.68 -27.69
CA GLU A 155 5.12 -7.75 -28.79
C GLU A 155 5.92 -6.44 -28.89
N LYS A 156 7.13 -6.51 -29.47
CA LYS A 156 8.07 -5.38 -29.46
C LYS A 156 7.52 -4.09 -30.09
N LYS A 157 6.78 -4.20 -31.20
CA LYS A 157 6.21 -3.04 -31.91
C LYS A 157 5.24 -2.27 -31.02
N ASP A 158 4.39 -3.00 -30.29
CA ASP A 158 3.37 -2.43 -29.41
C ASP A 158 3.95 -1.97 -28.08
N ALA A 159 5.01 -2.64 -27.61
CA ALA A 159 5.70 -2.31 -26.37
C ALA A 159 6.19 -0.85 -26.35
N CYS A 160 6.69 -0.30 -27.45
CA CYS A 160 7.10 1.11 -27.51
C CYS A 160 5.93 2.09 -27.42
N GLN A 161 4.78 1.77 -28.02
CA GLN A 161 3.60 2.62 -27.89
C GLN A 161 3.07 2.62 -26.44
N ARG A 162 3.04 1.44 -25.80
CA ARG A 162 2.68 1.31 -24.38
C ARG A 162 3.69 1.99 -23.47
N ASN A 163 4.97 1.96 -23.85
CA ASN A 163 6.02 2.67 -23.12
C ASN A 163 5.75 4.17 -23.02
N LYS A 164 5.30 4.81 -24.11
CA LYS A 164 4.93 6.23 -24.08
C LYS A 164 3.81 6.53 -23.08
N ILE A 165 2.85 5.62 -22.94
CA ILE A 165 1.75 5.74 -21.96
C ILE A 165 2.30 5.59 -20.53
N CYS A 166 3.14 4.59 -20.29
CA CYS A 166 3.77 4.34 -18.99
C CYS A 166 4.63 5.52 -18.52
N VAL A 167 5.46 6.08 -19.41
CA VAL A 167 6.27 7.28 -19.13
C VAL A 167 5.37 8.47 -18.78
N LYS A 168 4.28 8.68 -19.51
CA LYS A 168 3.33 9.76 -19.20
C LYS A 168 2.68 9.60 -17.82
N LEU A 169 2.25 8.38 -17.47
CA LEU A 169 1.71 8.08 -16.13
C LEU A 169 2.76 8.33 -15.04
N TYR A 170 4.04 8.07 -15.33
CA TYR A 170 5.14 8.35 -14.40
C TYR A 170 5.36 9.86 -14.21
N GLU A 171 5.29 10.64 -15.29
CA GLU A 171 5.45 12.10 -15.27
C GLU A 171 4.39 12.81 -14.42
N ASP A 172 3.19 12.26 -14.28
CA ASP A 172 2.12 12.82 -13.45
C ASP A 172 2.52 12.92 -11.95
N TYR A 173 3.53 12.17 -11.51
CA TYR A 173 4.05 12.23 -10.13
C TYR A 173 5.11 13.31 -9.91
N LYS A 174 5.60 13.93 -10.98
CA LYS A 174 6.74 14.86 -10.90
C LYS A 174 6.50 15.98 -9.89
N ASP A 175 5.43 16.74 -10.05
CA ASP A 175 5.17 17.89 -9.18
C ASP A 175 4.92 17.47 -7.73
N THR A 176 4.19 16.37 -7.52
CA THR A 176 3.91 15.80 -6.19
C THR A 176 5.22 15.44 -5.46
N CYS A 177 6.15 14.80 -6.17
CA CYS A 177 7.41 14.36 -5.58
C CYS A 177 8.49 15.43 -5.53
N ASP A 178 8.50 16.37 -6.47
CA ASP A 178 9.37 17.54 -6.42
C ASP A 178 9.01 18.43 -5.22
N LEU A 179 7.73 18.53 -4.86
CA LEU A 179 7.28 19.26 -3.67
C LEU A 179 7.42 18.44 -2.36
N ASN A 180 7.75 17.15 -2.46
CA ASN A 180 7.82 16.19 -1.35
C ASN A 180 6.56 16.22 -0.45
N THR A 181 5.38 16.36 -1.05
CA THR A 181 4.12 16.48 -0.30
C THR A 181 3.63 15.15 0.26
N ASP A 182 4.10 14.03 -0.28
CA ASP A 182 3.73 12.67 0.16
C ASP A 182 4.95 11.74 0.03
N HIS A 183 5.74 11.65 1.10
CA HIS A 183 7.01 10.92 1.10
C HIS A 183 6.83 9.42 0.79
N HIS A 184 5.78 8.81 1.35
CA HIS A 184 5.52 7.38 1.15
C HIS A 184 5.08 7.08 -0.28
N LEU A 185 4.25 7.95 -0.88
CA LEU A 185 3.90 7.85 -2.30
C LEU A 185 5.16 7.95 -3.16
N CYS A 186 6.02 8.92 -2.89
CA CYS A 186 7.23 9.16 -3.68
C CYS A 186 8.29 8.07 -3.52
N ASN A 187 8.37 7.41 -2.37
CA ASN A 187 9.19 6.20 -2.22
C ASN A 187 8.71 5.07 -3.13
N GLU A 188 7.39 4.88 -3.25
CA GLU A 188 6.86 3.84 -4.14
C GLU A 188 7.03 4.21 -5.62
N VAL A 189 6.93 5.49 -5.98
CA VAL A 189 7.28 5.99 -7.33
C VAL A 189 8.76 5.75 -7.64
N GLU A 190 9.66 5.95 -6.68
CA GLU A 190 11.08 5.63 -6.84
C GLU A 190 11.33 4.11 -6.96
N ASN A 191 10.59 3.28 -6.22
CA ASN A 191 10.63 1.82 -6.37
C ASN A 191 10.20 1.40 -7.78
N PHE A 192 9.11 1.99 -8.28
CA PHE A 192 8.66 1.78 -9.65
C PHE A 192 9.76 2.16 -10.65
N ARG A 193 10.35 3.36 -10.51
CA ARG A 193 11.41 3.86 -11.40
C ARG A 193 12.58 2.88 -11.51
N ARG A 194 13.05 2.37 -10.37
CA ARG A 194 14.15 1.38 -10.31
C ARG A 194 13.75 0.09 -11.03
N THR A 195 12.54 -0.39 -10.78
CA THR A 195 12.00 -1.62 -11.39
C THR A 195 11.85 -1.48 -12.90
N TYR A 196 11.21 -0.40 -13.37
CA TYR A 196 11.07 -0.05 -14.77
C TYR A 196 12.44 0.00 -15.46
N ASN A 197 13.37 0.79 -14.93
CA ASN A 197 14.69 0.99 -15.54
C ASN A 197 15.46 -0.34 -15.65
N HIS A 198 15.40 -1.17 -14.61
CA HIS A 198 16.02 -2.49 -14.62
C HIS A 198 15.41 -3.42 -15.69
N LEU A 199 14.08 -3.50 -15.73
CA LEU A 199 13.37 -4.42 -16.62
C LEU A 199 13.46 -3.97 -18.08
N MET A 200 13.34 -2.68 -18.37
CA MET A 200 13.48 -2.16 -19.73
C MET A 200 14.89 -2.40 -20.28
N TYR A 201 15.92 -2.15 -19.46
CA TYR A 201 17.31 -2.46 -19.82
C TYR A 201 17.54 -3.95 -20.06
N LYS A 202 17.01 -4.83 -19.20
CA LYS A 202 17.23 -6.28 -19.37
C LYS A 202 16.46 -6.89 -20.54
N THR A 203 15.24 -6.43 -20.77
CA THR A 203 14.33 -7.11 -21.71
C THR A 203 14.41 -6.57 -23.13
N TYR A 204 14.89 -5.33 -23.32
CA TYR A 204 14.91 -4.65 -24.63
C TYR A 204 13.56 -4.76 -25.36
N LYS A 205 12.45 -4.65 -24.60
CA LYS A 205 11.08 -4.76 -25.12
C LYS A 205 10.70 -3.61 -26.04
N CYS A 206 11.19 -2.42 -25.72
CA CYS A 206 11.16 -1.25 -26.60
C CYS A 206 12.60 -0.76 -26.80
N ASN A 207 13.02 -0.56 -28.05
CA ASN A 207 14.38 -0.08 -28.34
C ASN A 207 14.52 1.44 -28.15
N GLU A 208 13.40 2.17 -28.13
CA GLU A 208 13.33 3.63 -27.97
C GLU A 208 13.15 4.05 -26.50
N PHE A 209 13.37 3.15 -25.53
CA PHE A 209 13.17 3.48 -24.13
C PHE A 209 14.27 4.41 -23.60
N GLU A 210 13.90 5.28 -22.67
CA GLU A 210 14.82 6.10 -21.90
C GLU A 210 14.73 5.75 -20.42
N TYR A 211 15.82 5.99 -19.69
CA TYR A 211 15.81 5.83 -18.24
C TYR A 211 14.93 6.90 -17.61
N LEU A 212 13.98 6.46 -16.78
CA LEU A 212 13.15 7.39 -16.01
C LEU A 212 14.03 8.16 -15.00
N PRO A 213 13.92 9.51 -14.96
CA PRO A 213 14.65 10.34 -14.00
C PRO A 213 14.07 10.16 -12.59
N SER A 214 14.86 10.35 -11.54
CA SER A 214 14.34 10.36 -10.17
C SER A 214 13.68 11.70 -9.86
N TYR A 215 12.49 11.64 -9.24
CA TYR A 215 11.81 12.81 -8.66
C TYR A 215 11.96 12.88 -7.14
N GLN A 216 12.65 11.90 -6.53
CA GLN A 216 12.90 11.93 -5.11
C GLN A 216 13.99 12.96 -4.82
N LYS A 217 13.63 14.06 -4.15
CA LYS A 217 14.63 14.92 -3.53
C LYS A 217 15.27 14.13 -2.39
N HIS A 218 16.61 14.17 -2.30
CA HIS A 218 17.31 13.57 -1.17
C HIS A 218 16.67 14.01 0.15
N ASP A 219 16.29 13.03 0.97
CA ASP A 219 15.58 13.26 2.23
C ASP A 219 16.40 14.19 3.13
N VAL A 220 16.02 15.47 3.13
CA VAL A 220 16.53 16.45 4.08
C VAL A 220 16.24 15.96 5.50
N ILE A 221 15.13 15.25 5.72
CA ILE A 221 14.76 14.68 7.02
C ILE A 221 15.72 13.55 7.44
N TYR A 222 16.03 12.60 6.55
CA TYR A 222 17.00 11.53 6.83
C TYR A 222 18.40 12.08 7.06
N SER A 223 18.79 13.12 6.31
CA SER A 223 20.04 13.84 6.51
C SER A 223 20.07 14.60 7.86
N ILE A 224 18.96 15.19 8.29
CA ILE A 224 18.85 15.88 9.58
C ILE A 224 18.84 14.88 10.74
N THR A 225 18.08 13.79 10.66
CA THR A 225 18.00 12.79 11.74
C THR A 225 19.33 12.09 11.96
N THR A 226 20.01 11.69 10.89
CA THR A 226 21.37 11.13 10.97
C THR A 226 22.36 12.12 11.59
N SER A 227 22.27 13.41 11.23
CA SER A 227 23.11 14.47 11.81
C SER A 227 22.83 14.69 13.30
N ILE A 228 21.56 14.70 13.72
CA ILE A 228 21.18 14.86 15.14
C ILE A 228 21.64 13.66 15.98
N VAL A 229 21.47 12.44 15.47
CA VAL A 229 21.93 11.22 16.15
C VAL A 229 23.46 11.21 16.28
N ALA A 230 24.19 11.62 15.24
CA ALA A 230 25.65 11.73 15.30
C ALA A 230 26.10 12.79 16.33
N LEU A 231 25.49 13.98 16.32
CA LEU A 231 25.83 15.07 17.26
C LEU A 231 25.52 14.69 18.72
N SER A 232 24.40 14.00 18.95
CA SER A 232 24.05 13.50 20.28
C SER A 232 25.03 12.42 20.75
N ALA A 233 25.41 11.47 19.89
CA ALA A 233 26.41 10.46 20.22
C ALA A 233 27.77 11.07 20.59
N ILE A 234 28.24 12.05 19.82
CA ILE A 234 29.49 12.79 20.12
C ILE A 234 29.37 13.49 21.48
N SER A 235 28.25 14.17 21.74
CA SER A 235 28.01 14.86 23.00
C SER A 235 28.01 13.91 24.20
N PHE A 236 27.39 12.73 24.05
CA PHE A 236 27.39 11.69 25.08
C PHE A 236 28.80 11.14 25.36
N VAL A 237 29.59 10.87 24.31
CA VAL A 237 30.97 10.40 24.46
C VAL A 237 31.83 11.47 25.16
N SER A 238 31.74 12.73 24.73
CA SER A 238 32.47 13.84 25.38
C SER A 238 32.09 14.01 26.85
N PHE A 239 30.80 13.88 27.20
CA PHE A 239 30.34 13.95 28.58
C PHE A 239 30.92 12.82 29.45
N ILE A 240 30.93 11.59 28.94
CA ILE A 240 31.51 10.43 29.63
C ILE A 240 33.01 10.63 29.82
N SER A 241 33.74 11.02 28.77
CA SER A 241 35.19 11.29 28.84
C SER A 241 35.54 12.39 29.84
N TYR A 242 34.79 13.50 29.84
CA TYR A 242 34.98 14.60 30.80
C TYR A 242 34.77 14.12 32.25
N LYS A 243 33.71 13.35 32.49
CA LYS A 243 33.43 12.81 33.83
C LYS A 243 34.52 11.87 34.30
N VAL A 244 34.99 10.95 33.44
CA VAL A 244 36.07 10.00 33.79
C VAL A 244 37.37 10.74 34.11
N ASN A 245 37.72 11.80 33.37
CA ASN A 245 38.95 12.56 33.60
C ASN A 245 38.95 13.32 34.96
N ASN A 246 37.79 13.73 35.45
CA ASN A 246 37.65 14.38 36.77
C ASN A 246 37.69 13.40 37.96
N TYR A 247 37.67 12.07 37.74
CA TYR A 247 37.87 11.07 38.80
C TYR A 247 39.34 10.61 38.95
N PHE A 248 40.23 11.01 38.01
CA PHE A 248 41.65 10.65 37.99
C PHE A 248 42.60 11.82 38.32
N ILE A 249 42.07 12.92 38.86
CA ILE A 249 42.81 14.03 39.49
C ILE A 249 42.49 14.02 40.98
#